data_AF-A0A7S3WJC4-F1
#
_entry.id   AF-A0A7S3WJC4-F1
#
_cell.length_a   1.000
_cell.length_b   1.000
_cell.length_c   1.000
_cell.angle_alpha   90.00
_cell.angle_beta   90.00
_cell.angle_gamma   90.00
#
_symmetry.space_group_name_H-M   'P 1'
#
loop_
_entity.id
_entity.type
_entity.pdbx_description
1 polymer ?
#
loop_
_entity_poly.entity_id
_entity_poly.type
_entity_poly.pdbx_seq_one_letter_code
_entity_poly.pdbx_strand_id
1 'polypeptide(L)'
;RAARRHLIGEHSTVTVLYCTVPYDTIGIYFGEHSTVGDVAHDTCSYSEAQIERALSAAFEAAEKRRGKLTVVDKANVLDTSRLWRRVANRLAPAHPSVELEFMYVDNAAMQLIRRPSHFDVVATENLFGDILSDAASVLPGSLGLMPSASIGSGINMYEPSGGSAPDIAGQGIANPAAQILCGAMLCRYSLDAAAAADAIEAAVRETLEEGLYTVDIAPPGVAPCSTVAFGDAVAAKI
;
A
#
# COMPACT_ATOMS: atom_id res chain seq x y z
N ARG A 1 6.99 -2.28 34.79
CA ARG A 1 7.49 -3.55 34.18
C ARG A 1 6.53 -4.06 33.09
N ALA A 2 5.93 -3.18 32.29
CA ALA A 2 4.93 -3.49 31.27
C ALA A 2 5.02 -2.49 30.10
N ALA A 3 6.18 -2.43 29.44
CA ALA A 3 6.42 -1.61 28.24
C ALA A 3 7.52 -2.24 27.37
N ARG A 4 7.50 -3.58 27.25
CA ARG A 4 8.39 -4.36 26.39
C ARG A 4 7.55 -5.47 25.78
N ARG A 5 7.47 -5.50 24.46
CA ARG A 5 6.72 -6.41 23.54
C ARG A 5 5.64 -5.64 22.77
N HIS A 6 5.74 -5.68 21.44
CA HIS A 6 4.85 -5.17 20.38
C HIS A 6 5.43 -4.12 19.42
N LEU A 7 6.75 -4.05 19.26
CA LEU A 7 7.30 -3.22 18.17
C LEU A 7 7.21 -3.91 16.80
N ILE A 8 7.33 -5.24 16.70
CA ILE A 8 7.33 -5.94 15.39
C ILE A 8 6.83 -7.39 15.55
N GLY A 9 5.62 -7.61 16.05
CA GLY A 9 5.02 -8.95 16.15
C GLY A 9 3.89 -9.11 15.16
N GLU A 10 4.02 -9.94 14.12
CA GLU A 10 2.99 -10.31 13.12
C GLU A 10 2.25 -9.16 12.38
N HIS A 11 2.48 -7.91 12.75
CA HIS A 11 1.75 -6.73 12.28
C HIS A 11 2.40 -6.05 11.06
N SER A 12 3.53 -6.56 10.57
CA SER A 12 4.39 -5.88 9.59
C SER A 12 4.01 -6.08 8.12
N THR A 13 2.82 -6.58 7.80
CA THR A 13 2.44 -6.90 6.41
C THR A 13 1.01 -6.48 6.08
N VAL A 14 0.67 -5.23 6.39
CA VAL A 14 -0.41 -4.59 5.62
C VAL A 14 0.21 -4.09 4.33
N THR A 15 0.19 -4.92 3.30
CA THR A 15 0.47 -4.42 1.96
C THR A 15 -0.81 -3.82 1.45
N VAL A 16 -1.05 -2.53 1.71
CA VAL A 16 -2.19 -1.90 1.05
C VAL A 16 -1.82 -1.68 -0.41
N LEU A 17 -2.30 -2.59 -1.26
CA LEU A 17 -2.07 -2.55 -2.69
C LEU A 17 -3.11 -1.63 -3.31
N TYR A 18 -2.80 -0.34 -3.39
CA TYR A 18 -3.59 0.60 -4.18
C TYR A 18 -3.38 0.28 -5.64
N CYS A 19 -4.41 -0.18 -6.33
CA CYS A 19 -4.35 -0.19 -7.78
C CYS A 19 -4.59 1.24 -8.28
N THR A 20 -3.52 2.04 -8.28
CA THR A 20 -3.45 3.24 -9.09
C THR A 20 -3.33 2.77 -10.53
N VAL A 21 -4.48 2.73 -11.22
CA VAL A 21 -4.53 2.68 -12.68
C VAL A 21 -3.57 3.77 -13.16
N PRO A 22 -2.61 3.49 -14.05
CA PRO A 22 -1.30 4.15 -14.09
C PRO A 22 -1.29 5.66 -14.34
N TYR A 23 -2.44 6.28 -14.57
CA TYR A 23 -2.58 7.72 -14.73
C TYR A 23 -3.94 8.14 -14.16
N ASP A 24 -3.92 8.70 -12.96
CA ASP A 24 -5.06 9.30 -12.29
C ASP A 24 -5.76 10.30 -13.22
N THR A 25 -6.86 9.87 -13.82
CA THR A 25 -7.74 10.70 -14.68
C THR A 25 -9.20 10.33 -14.43
N ILE A 26 -9.49 9.76 -13.25
CA ILE A 26 -10.77 9.13 -12.92
C ILE A 26 -11.19 9.46 -11.50
N GLY A 27 -12.48 9.34 -11.21
CA GLY A 27 -13.02 9.70 -9.91
C GLY A 27 -13.08 11.21 -9.68
N ILE A 28 -13.23 11.59 -8.41
CA ILE A 28 -13.54 12.98 -8.04
C ILE A 28 -12.39 13.96 -8.30
N TYR A 29 -11.13 13.53 -8.34
CA TYR A 29 -9.97 14.42 -8.56
C TYR A 29 -9.84 14.94 -10.00
N PHE A 30 -10.48 14.27 -10.96
CA PHE A 30 -10.39 14.61 -12.38
C PHE A 30 -11.76 14.81 -13.02
N GLY A 31 -12.81 14.81 -12.22
CA GLY A 31 -14.13 15.21 -12.67
C GLY A 31 -14.22 16.69 -12.93
N GLU A 32 -15.37 17.13 -13.42
CA GLU A 32 -15.64 18.56 -13.53
C GLU A 32 -15.67 19.20 -12.13
N HIS A 33 -14.88 20.25 -11.97
CA HIS A 33 -14.81 21.09 -10.78
C HIS A 33 -15.32 22.49 -11.14
N SER A 34 -16.31 23.00 -10.42
CA SER A 34 -16.81 24.35 -10.64
C SER A 34 -17.21 25.03 -9.34
N THR A 35 -17.13 26.36 -9.32
CA THR A 35 -17.62 27.19 -8.22
C THR A 35 -18.35 28.38 -8.82
N VAL A 36 -19.64 28.50 -8.50
CA VAL A 36 -20.51 29.58 -8.97
C VAL A 36 -21.11 30.27 -7.75
N GLY A 37 -20.70 31.51 -7.50
CA GLY A 37 -21.09 32.23 -6.28
C GLY A 37 -20.56 31.53 -5.03
N ASP A 38 -21.46 31.15 -4.13
CA ASP A 38 -21.20 30.44 -2.87
C ASP A 38 -21.46 28.92 -2.96
N VAL A 39 -21.62 28.38 -4.17
CA VAL A 39 -21.87 26.95 -4.42
C VAL A 39 -20.72 26.34 -5.23
N ALA A 40 -20.17 25.23 -4.74
CA ALA A 40 -19.15 24.43 -5.42
C ALA A 40 -19.70 23.04 -5.80
N HIS A 41 -19.22 22.53 -6.93
CA HIS A 41 -19.58 21.20 -7.45
C HIS A 41 -18.32 20.44 -7.87
N ASP A 42 -18.22 19.21 -7.41
CA ASP A 42 -17.17 18.25 -7.78
C ASP A 42 -17.83 16.96 -8.27
N THR A 43 -17.46 16.50 -9.46
CA THR A 43 -18.08 15.31 -10.07
C THR A 43 -17.23 14.07 -9.85
N CYS A 44 -17.77 13.04 -9.20
CA CYS A 44 -17.13 11.72 -9.16
C CYS A 44 -17.74 10.81 -10.24
N SER A 45 -16.92 10.31 -11.17
CA SER A 45 -17.39 9.39 -12.21
C SER A 45 -16.40 8.24 -12.47
N TYR A 46 -16.97 7.08 -12.77
CA TYR A 46 -16.26 5.86 -13.16
C TYR A 46 -17.07 5.11 -14.21
N SER A 47 -16.39 4.58 -15.23
CA SER A 47 -16.93 3.58 -16.15
C SER A 47 -16.60 2.16 -15.66
N GLU A 48 -17.40 1.17 -16.08
CA GLU A 48 -17.10 -0.24 -15.77
C GLU A 48 -15.72 -0.65 -16.25
N ALA A 49 -15.28 -0.20 -17.43
CA ALA A 49 -13.96 -0.55 -17.97
C ALA A 49 -12.81 0.00 -17.12
N GLN A 50 -12.97 1.18 -16.50
CA GLN A 50 -11.97 1.73 -15.58
C GLN A 50 -11.90 0.91 -14.30
N ILE A 51 -13.06 0.56 -13.74
CA ILE A 51 -13.16 -0.24 -12.51
C ILE A 51 -12.63 -1.67 -12.75
N GLU A 52 -12.97 -2.28 -13.88
CA GLU A 52 -12.55 -3.63 -14.24
C GLU A 52 -11.03 -3.75 -14.30
N ARG A 53 -10.36 -2.79 -14.95
CA ARG A 53 -8.88 -2.77 -14.98
C ARG A 53 -8.26 -2.73 -13.59
N ALA A 54 -8.77 -1.86 -12.71
CA ALA A 54 -8.27 -1.74 -11.35
C ALA A 54 -8.50 -3.02 -10.54
N LEU A 55 -9.69 -3.61 -10.65
CA LEU A 55 -10.04 -4.82 -9.93
C LEU A 55 -9.32 -6.05 -10.46
N SER A 56 -9.13 -6.20 -11.77
CA SER A 56 -8.34 -7.30 -12.35
C SER A 56 -6.92 -7.32 -11.79
N ALA A 57 -6.24 -6.17 -11.77
CA ALA A 57 -4.91 -6.06 -11.18
C ALA A 57 -4.93 -6.34 -9.65
N ALA A 58 -5.97 -5.92 -8.94
CA ALA A 58 -6.11 -6.24 -7.52
C ALA A 58 -6.34 -7.74 -7.25
N PHE A 59 -7.11 -8.43 -8.10
CA PHE A 59 -7.28 -9.87 -8.04
C PHE A 59 -5.96 -10.61 -8.32
N GLU A 60 -5.26 -10.27 -9.40
CA GLU A 60 -3.95 -10.84 -9.73
C GLU A 60 -2.93 -10.61 -8.59
N ALA A 61 -2.96 -9.44 -7.97
CA ALA A 61 -2.11 -9.14 -6.83
C ALA A 61 -2.48 -9.98 -5.59
N ALA A 62 -3.76 -10.22 -5.34
CA ALA A 62 -4.22 -11.08 -4.25
C ALA A 62 -3.83 -12.56 -4.48
N GLU A 63 -3.91 -13.05 -5.72
CA GLU A 63 -3.49 -14.41 -6.10
C GLU A 63 -2.00 -14.67 -5.85
N LYS A 64 -1.16 -13.64 -6.03
CA LYS A 64 0.29 -13.70 -5.74
C LYS A 64 0.63 -13.55 -4.25
N ARG A 65 -0.37 -13.43 -3.37
CA ARG A 65 -0.23 -13.14 -1.94
C ARG A 65 -1.04 -14.13 -1.09
N ARG A 66 -1.80 -13.65 -0.11
CA ARG A 66 -2.58 -14.50 0.81
C ARG A 66 -3.96 -14.85 0.25
N GLY A 67 -4.25 -14.48 -1.00
CA GLY A 67 -5.52 -14.80 -1.66
C GLY A 67 -6.70 -14.04 -1.05
N LYS A 68 -6.52 -12.81 -0.57
CA LYS A 68 -7.62 -12.02 -0.02
C LYS A 68 -7.68 -10.61 -0.60
N LEU A 69 -8.86 -10.23 -1.11
CA LEU A 69 -9.15 -8.92 -1.67
C LEU A 69 -10.32 -8.27 -0.90
N THR A 70 -10.06 -7.12 -0.28
CA THR A 70 -11.10 -6.28 0.31
C THR A 70 -11.41 -5.09 -0.61
N VAL A 71 -12.62 -5.03 -1.16
CA VAL A 71 -13.09 -3.84 -1.88
C VAL A 71 -13.69 -2.85 -0.89
N VAL A 72 -13.09 -1.66 -0.81
CA VAL A 72 -13.52 -0.58 0.09
C VAL A 72 -14.32 0.46 -0.67
N ASP A 73 -15.51 0.80 -0.17
CA ASP A 73 -16.45 1.67 -0.87
C ASP A 73 -17.40 2.43 0.08
N LYS A 74 -18.36 3.17 -0.48
CA LYS A 74 -19.49 3.76 0.23
C LYS A 74 -20.82 3.43 -0.46
N ALA A 75 -21.04 2.17 -0.82
CA ALA A 75 -22.19 1.73 -1.63
C ALA A 75 -23.56 1.91 -0.95
N ASN A 76 -23.58 2.18 0.36
CA ASN A 76 -24.78 2.60 1.08
C ASN A 76 -25.24 4.02 0.70
N VAL A 77 -24.35 4.85 0.16
CA VAL A 77 -24.64 6.24 -0.24
C VAL A 77 -24.42 6.46 -1.74
N LEU A 78 -23.24 6.09 -2.26
CA LEU A 78 -22.75 6.48 -3.58
C LEU A 78 -23.02 5.44 -4.68
N ASP A 79 -23.49 5.88 -5.84
CA ASP A 79 -23.71 4.99 -6.99
C ASP A 79 -22.40 4.53 -7.66
N THR A 80 -21.35 5.36 -7.67
CA THR A 80 -20.02 4.94 -8.12
C THR A 80 -19.54 3.71 -7.34
N SER A 81 -19.67 3.75 -6.02
CA SER A 81 -19.37 2.63 -5.13
C SER A 81 -20.24 1.38 -5.38
N ARG A 82 -21.52 1.55 -5.75
CA ARG A 82 -22.37 0.41 -6.16
C ARG A 82 -21.88 -0.22 -7.46
N LEU A 83 -21.38 0.58 -8.40
CA LEU A 83 -20.78 0.09 -9.64
C LEU A 83 -19.50 -0.71 -9.35
N TRP A 84 -18.64 -0.23 -8.45
CA TRP A 84 -17.45 -0.95 -7.98
C TRP A 84 -17.80 -2.35 -7.46
N ARG A 85 -18.78 -2.46 -6.56
CA ARG A 85 -19.24 -3.77 -6.06
C ARG A 85 -19.76 -4.69 -7.17
N ARG A 86 -20.51 -4.13 -8.13
CA ARG A 86 -21.07 -4.91 -9.24
C ARG A 86 -19.98 -5.51 -10.11
N VAL A 87 -18.98 -4.72 -10.48
CA VAL A 87 -17.84 -5.19 -11.29
C VAL A 87 -17.00 -6.19 -10.51
N ALA A 88 -16.72 -5.96 -9.22
CA ALA A 88 -15.99 -6.91 -8.37
C ALA A 88 -16.67 -8.28 -8.30
N ASN A 89 -17.99 -8.31 -8.06
CA ASN A 89 -18.75 -9.56 -8.04
C ASN A 89 -18.79 -10.24 -9.41
N ARG A 90 -18.77 -9.48 -10.52
CA ARG A 90 -18.70 -10.03 -11.88
C ARG A 90 -17.35 -10.70 -12.16
N LEU A 91 -16.25 -10.15 -11.63
CA LEU A 91 -14.90 -10.68 -11.82
C LEU A 91 -14.57 -11.85 -10.89
N ALA A 92 -15.13 -11.87 -9.68
CA ALA A 92 -14.81 -12.87 -8.65
C ALA A 92 -14.84 -14.34 -9.12
N PRO A 93 -15.80 -14.80 -9.96
CA PRO A 93 -15.82 -16.19 -10.43
C PRO A 93 -14.60 -16.60 -11.27
N ALA A 94 -13.89 -15.65 -11.88
CA ALA A 94 -12.67 -15.91 -12.63
C ALA A 94 -11.43 -16.09 -11.71
N HIS A 95 -11.55 -15.72 -10.43
CA HIS A 95 -10.48 -15.73 -9.43
C HIS A 95 -10.87 -16.57 -8.20
N PRO A 96 -11.14 -17.88 -8.35
CA PRO A 96 -11.70 -18.72 -7.29
C PRO A 96 -10.74 -18.93 -6.09
N SER A 97 -9.46 -18.63 -6.26
CA SER A 97 -8.45 -18.66 -5.19
C SER A 97 -8.44 -17.42 -4.31
N VAL A 98 -9.23 -16.39 -4.65
CA VAL A 98 -9.28 -15.12 -3.91
C VAL A 98 -10.57 -15.00 -3.09
N GLU A 99 -10.43 -14.82 -1.78
CA GLU A 99 -11.50 -14.42 -0.89
C GLU A 99 -11.84 -12.94 -1.12
N LEU A 100 -13.00 -12.67 -1.73
CA LEU A 100 -13.52 -11.31 -1.93
C LEU A 100 -14.37 -10.87 -0.74
N GLU A 101 -13.99 -9.76 -0.12
CA GLU A 101 -14.73 -9.09 0.96
C GLU A 101 -15.10 -7.65 0.54
N PHE A 102 -16.22 -7.13 1.06
CA PHE A 102 -16.60 -5.72 0.90
C PHE A 102 -16.62 -5.02 2.25
N MET A 103 -16.06 -3.81 2.31
CA MET A 103 -16.04 -3.02 3.53
C MET A 103 -16.38 -1.55 3.23
N TYR A 104 -17.19 -0.92 4.08
CA TYR A 104 -17.41 0.52 3.95
C TYR A 104 -16.19 1.30 4.42
N VAL A 105 -15.85 2.41 3.75
CA VAL A 105 -14.63 3.21 3.99
C VAL A 105 -14.49 3.70 5.44
N ASP A 106 -15.58 4.03 6.11
CA ASP A 106 -15.58 4.39 7.54
C ASP A 106 -15.21 3.21 8.44
N ASN A 107 -15.75 2.02 8.16
CA ASN A 107 -15.33 0.81 8.87
C ASN A 107 -13.89 0.42 8.51
N ALA A 108 -13.49 0.55 7.24
CA ALA A 108 -12.14 0.25 6.78
C ALA A 108 -11.10 1.11 7.52
N ALA A 109 -11.34 2.41 7.64
CA ALA A 109 -10.48 3.31 8.42
C ALA A 109 -10.34 2.86 9.89
N MET A 110 -11.44 2.45 10.54
CA MET A 110 -11.39 1.92 11.90
C MET A 110 -10.63 0.59 11.99
N GLN A 111 -10.86 -0.34 11.06
CA GLN A 111 -10.20 -1.65 11.06
C GLN A 111 -8.73 -1.54 10.70
N LEU A 112 -8.34 -0.58 9.87
CA LEU A 112 -6.95 -0.34 9.51
C LEU A 112 -6.11 -0.02 10.76
N ILE A 113 -6.68 0.76 11.68
CA ILE A 113 -6.05 1.07 12.98
C ILE A 113 -6.15 -0.12 13.95
N ARG A 114 -7.32 -0.76 14.06
CA ARG A 114 -7.58 -1.77 15.10
C ARG A 114 -7.03 -3.15 14.80
N ARG A 115 -7.10 -3.57 13.54
CA ARG A 115 -6.77 -4.91 13.06
C ARG A 115 -6.09 -4.84 11.68
N PRO A 116 -4.96 -4.13 11.57
CA PRO A 116 -4.25 -3.96 10.30
C PRO A 116 -3.98 -5.28 9.56
N SER A 117 -3.61 -6.34 10.29
CA SER A 117 -3.31 -7.67 9.74
C SER A 117 -4.51 -8.40 9.10
N HIS A 118 -5.73 -7.86 9.23
CA HIS A 118 -6.91 -8.40 8.53
C HIS A 118 -6.85 -8.20 7.02
N PHE A 119 -6.20 -7.12 6.57
CA PHE A 119 -6.13 -6.74 5.16
C PHE A 119 -4.96 -7.42 4.47
N ASP A 120 -5.19 -7.98 3.28
CA ASP A 120 -4.12 -8.45 2.38
C ASP A 120 -3.98 -7.55 1.16
N VAL A 121 -5.00 -7.48 0.29
CA VAL A 121 -5.09 -6.51 -0.80
C VAL A 121 -6.34 -5.67 -0.61
N VAL A 122 -6.25 -4.35 -0.81
CA VAL A 122 -7.39 -3.44 -0.73
C VAL A 122 -7.57 -2.72 -2.05
N ALA A 123 -8.73 -2.88 -2.69
CA ALA A 123 -9.09 -2.11 -3.87
C ALA A 123 -10.15 -1.06 -3.52
N THR A 124 -9.98 0.18 -3.98
CA THR A 124 -10.92 1.27 -3.69
C THR A 124 -10.82 2.38 -4.74
N GLU A 125 -11.76 3.31 -4.70
CA GLU A 125 -11.75 4.49 -5.58
C GLU A 125 -10.69 5.51 -5.15
N ASN A 126 -10.26 6.36 -6.08
CA ASN A 126 -9.10 7.23 -5.95
C ASN A 126 -9.05 8.04 -4.62
N LEU A 127 -10.08 8.83 -4.28
CA LEU A 127 -10.13 9.61 -3.03
C LEU A 127 -10.06 8.74 -1.76
N PHE A 128 -10.74 7.59 -1.74
CA PHE A 128 -10.67 6.70 -0.58
C PHE A 128 -9.31 6.02 -0.48
N GLY A 129 -8.70 5.68 -1.63
CA GLY A 129 -7.36 5.12 -1.71
C GLY A 129 -6.33 6.07 -1.12
N ASP A 130 -6.36 7.33 -1.55
CA ASP A 130 -5.50 8.40 -1.05
C ASP A 130 -5.54 8.49 0.49
N ILE A 131 -6.73 8.68 1.06
CA ILE A 131 -6.92 8.80 2.51
C ILE A 131 -6.46 7.53 3.26
N LEU A 132 -6.84 6.34 2.77
CA LEU A 132 -6.48 5.08 3.43
C LEU A 132 -4.99 4.78 3.30
N SER A 133 -4.32 5.24 2.23
CA SER A 133 -2.88 5.12 2.00
C SER A 133 -2.06 5.91 2.99
N ASP A 134 -2.44 7.16 3.18
CA ASP A 134 -1.83 8.00 4.20
C ASP A 134 -2.08 7.41 5.59
N ALA A 135 -3.31 6.98 5.88
CA ALA A 135 -3.64 6.37 7.17
C ALA A 135 -2.90 5.04 7.43
N ALA A 136 -2.67 4.24 6.39
CA ALA A 136 -1.91 2.99 6.50
C ALA A 136 -0.42 3.26 6.71
N SER A 137 0.11 4.31 6.08
CA SER A 137 1.53 4.64 6.10
C SER A 137 2.08 4.99 7.49
N VAL A 138 1.22 5.43 8.40
CA VAL A 138 1.57 5.74 9.79
C VAL A 138 1.60 4.51 10.70
N LEU A 139 0.98 3.39 10.30
CA LEU A 139 0.87 2.20 11.15
C LEU A 139 2.23 1.54 11.48
N PRO A 140 3.18 1.42 10.52
CA PRO A 140 4.51 0.89 10.83
C PRO A 140 5.35 1.84 11.69
N GLY A 141 4.90 3.09 11.90
CA GLY A 141 5.61 4.13 12.63
C GLY A 141 6.61 4.92 11.78
N SER A 142 6.83 4.57 10.52
CA SER A 142 7.67 5.34 9.59
C SER A 142 7.31 5.13 8.11
N LEU A 143 7.26 6.26 7.37
CA LEU A 143 7.18 6.28 5.90
C LEU A 143 8.38 5.59 5.23
N GLY A 144 9.53 5.55 5.91
CA GLY A 144 10.74 4.86 5.45
C GLY A 144 10.59 3.35 5.30
N LEU A 145 9.46 2.78 5.72
CA LEU A 145 9.11 1.36 5.59
C LEU A 145 8.04 1.09 4.51
N MET A 146 7.52 2.11 3.84
CA MET A 146 6.38 1.99 2.93
C MET A 146 6.79 1.97 1.45
N PRO A 147 6.93 0.78 0.83
CA PRO A 147 7.09 0.68 -0.62
C PRO A 147 5.77 0.96 -1.33
N SER A 148 5.83 1.43 -2.58
CA SER A 148 4.64 1.55 -3.44
C SER A 148 4.94 1.09 -4.86
N ALA A 149 3.87 0.80 -5.61
CA ALA A 149 3.94 0.49 -7.02
C ALA A 149 2.74 1.06 -7.77
N SER A 150 3.00 1.70 -8.90
CA SER A 150 2.00 2.07 -9.90
C SER A 150 2.08 1.05 -11.04
N ILE A 151 1.04 0.23 -11.17
CA ILE A 151 1.01 -0.88 -12.13
C ILE A 151 0.16 -0.46 -13.33
N GLY A 152 0.78 -0.46 -14.51
CA GLY A 152 0.15 -0.05 -15.76
C GLY A 152 0.06 -1.15 -16.80
N SER A 153 -0.61 -0.87 -17.91
CA SER A 153 -0.74 -1.82 -19.03
C SER A 153 0.54 -1.96 -19.88
N GLY A 154 1.66 -1.38 -19.46
CA GLY A 154 2.91 -1.42 -20.22
C GLY A 154 4.13 -1.21 -19.32
N ILE A 155 4.22 -0.05 -18.67
CA ILE A 155 5.32 0.27 -17.75
C ILE A 155 4.77 0.29 -16.33
N ASN A 156 5.47 -0.39 -15.44
CA ASN A 156 5.25 -0.34 -14.00
C ASN A 156 6.29 0.56 -13.35
N MET A 157 5.88 1.34 -12.36
CA MET A 157 6.75 2.21 -11.56
C MET A 157 6.74 1.74 -10.12
N TYR A 158 7.92 1.75 -9.47
CA TYR A 158 8.10 1.33 -8.09
C TYR A 158 8.87 2.41 -7.35
N GLU A 159 8.23 3.02 -6.36
CA GLU A 159 8.82 4.11 -5.59
C GLU A 159 8.38 4.08 -4.12
N PRO A 160 9.22 4.55 -3.18
CA PRO A 160 8.79 4.75 -1.80
C PRO A 160 7.61 5.73 -1.73
N SER A 161 6.69 5.50 -0.79
CA SER A 161 5.59 6.47 -0.56
C SER A 161 6.09 7.77 0.11
N GLY A 162 7.28 7.73 0.72
CA GLY A 162 7.89 8.91 1.32
C GLY A 162 8.41 9.90 0.28
N GLY A 163 8.27 11.19 0.57
CA GLY A 163 8.84 12.26 -0.24
C GLY A 163 10.38 12.36 -0.15
N SER A 164 10.94 13.39 -0.75
CA SER A 164 12.39 13.58 -0.91
C SER A 164 13.18 13.85 0.40
N ALA A 165 12.49 14.13 1.52
CA ALA A 165 13.08 14.42 2.83
C ALA A 165 14.31 15.38 2.75
N PRO A 166 14.11 16.62 2.24
CA PRO A 166 15.20 17.53 1.89
C PRO A 166 16.03 17.97 3.11
N ASP A 167 15.46 17.92 4.30
CA ASP A 167 16.08 18.26 5.58
C ASP A 167 17.17 17.26 6.00
N ILE A 168 17.11 16.00 5.55
CA ILE A 168 18.10 14.94 5.85
C ILE A 168 18.94 14.53 4.64
N ALA A 169 18.74 15.16 3.49
CA ALA A 169 19.47 14.85 2.26
C ALA A 169 20.99 14.98 2.46
N GLY A 170 21.74 13.96 2.03
CA GLY A 170 23.20 13.92 2.15
C GLY A 170 23.76 13.60 3.55
N GLN A 171 22.90 13.38 4.55
CA GLN A 171 23.35 13.08 5.93
C GLN A 171 23.59 11.58 6.18
N GLY A 172 23.19 10.70 5.25
CA GLY A 172 23.39 9.26 5.38
C GLY A 172 22.56 8.60 6.49
N ILE A 173 21.42 9.21 6.85
CA ILE A 173 20.51 8.74 7.90
C ILE A 173 19.11 8.36 7.39
N ALA A 174 18.86 8.51 6.08
CA ALA A 174 17.60 8.10 5.47
C ALA A 174 17.41 6.59 5.58
N ASN A 175 16.17 6.14 5.79
CA ASN A 175 15.82 4.73 5.83
C ASN A 175 15.73 4.17 4.40
N PRO A 176 16.60 3.22 3.99
CA PRO A 176 16.56 2.67 2.64
C PRO A 176 15.51 1.54 2.49
N ALA A 177 14.86 1.09 3.56
CA ALA A 177 14.01 -0.09 3.56
C ALA A 177 12.85 0.02 2.54
N ALA A 178 12.14 1.14 2.48
CA ALA A 178 11.06 1.34 1.51
C ALA A 178 11.55 1.17 0.06
N GLN A 179 12.71 1.74 -0.29
CA GLN A 179 13.29 1.61 -1.64
C GLN A 179 13.72 0.17 -1.94
N ILE A 180 14.28 -0.53 -0.96
CA ILE A 180 14.65 -1.94 -1.10
C ILE A 180 13.40 -2.81 -1.30
N LEU A 181 12.34 -2.56 -0.52
CA LEU A 181 11.06 -3.26 -0.65
C LEU A 181 10.35 -2.93 -1.97
N CYS A 182 10.56 -1.75 -2.57
CA CYS A 182 10.15 -1.48 -3.96
C CYS A 182 10.85 -2.43 -4.95
N GLY A 183 12.11 -2.79 -4.69
CA GLY A 183 12.83 -3.83 -5.44
C GLY A 183 12.17 -5.21 -5.29
N ALA A 184 11.68 -5.56 -4.10
CA ALA A 184 10.92 -6.79 -3.90
C ALA A 184 9.60 -6.78 -4.70
N MET A 185 8.86 -5.65 -4.69
CA MET A 185 7.66 -5.47 -5.51
C MET A 185 7.96 -5.61 -7.00
N LEU A 186 9.06 -5.04 -7.48
CA LEU A 186 9.51 -5.19 -8.87
C LEU A 186 9.75 -6.66 -9.23
N CYS A 187 10.48 -7.40 -8.38
CA CYS A 187 10.71 -8.82 -8.56
C CYS A 187 9.39 -9.61 -8.65
N ARG A 188 8.44 -9.34 -7.74
CA ARG A 188 7.17 -10.07 -7.66
C ARG A 188 6.20 -9.75 -8.80
N TYR A 189 6.07 -8.47 -9.15
CA TYR A 189 4.99 -8.01 -10.04
C TYR A 189 5.44 -7.82 -11.49
N SER A 190 6.71 -7.49 -11.75
CA SER A 190 7.22 -7.27 -13.12
C SER A 190 8.14 -8.39 -13.62
N LEU A 191 8.91 -9.03 -12.74
CA LEU A 191 9.90 -10.04 -13.17
C LEU A 191 9.45 -11.49 -12.94
N ASP A 192 8.27 -11.71 -12.35
CA ASP A 192 7.75 -13.03 -11.97
C ASP A 192 8.73 -13.84 -11.08
N ALA A 193 9.53 -13.13 -10.29
CA ALA A 193 10.58 -13.67 -9.44
C ALA A 193 10.16 -13.66 -7.96
N ALA A 194 9.07 -14.36 -7.63
CA ALA A 194 8.49 -14.38 -6.28
C ALA A 194 9.51 -14.80 -5.20
N ALA A 195 10.35 -15.80 -5.47
CA ALA A 195 11.38 -16.25 -4.54
C ALA A 195 12.43 -15.16 -4.22
N ALA A 196 12.79 -14.34 -5.21
CA ALA A 196 13.71 -13.22 -5.00
C ALA A 196 13.05 -12.10 -4.18
N ALA A 197 11.76 -11.83 -4.44
CA ALA A 197 10.99 -10.89 -3.63
C ALA A 197 10.88 -11.35 -2.16
N ASP A 198 10.55 -12.62 -1.93
CA ASP A 198 10.47 -13.22 -0.59
C ASP A 198 11.81 -13.13 0.14
N ALA A 199 12.94 -13.36 -0.55
CA ALA A 199 14.28 -13.24 0.02
C ALA A 199 14.60 -11.80 0.45
N ILE A 200 14.29 -10.80 -0.39
CA ILE A 200 14.49 -9.37 -0.05
C ILE A 200 13.62 -8.98 1.16
N GLU A 201 12.33 -9.36 1.16
CA GLU A 201 11.41 -9.07 2.27
C GLU A 201 11.88 -9.74 3.57
N ALA A 202 12.38 -10.97 3.49
CA ALA A 202 12.93 -11.69 4.64
C ALA A 202 14.21 -11.01 5.18
N ALA A 203 15.12 -10.59 4.30
CA ALA A 203 16.36 -9.91 4.68
C ALA A 203 16.10 -8.57 5.39
N VAL A 204 15.12 -7.78 4.91
CA VAL A 204 14.70 -6.54 5.58
C VAL A 204 14.10 -6.84 6.96
N ARG A 205 13.21 -7.84 7.06
CA ARG A 205 12.62 -8.26 8.33
C ARG A 205 13.68 -8.70 9.33
N GLU A 206 14.60 -9.57 8.92
CA GLU A 206 15.67 -10.09 9.78
C GLU A 206 16.60 -8.95 10.27
N THR A 207 16.95 -8.01 9.39
CA THR A 207 17.74 -6.82 9.76
C THR A 207 17.08 -6.00 10.88
N LEU A 208 15.75 -5.81 10.79
CA LEU A 208 14.99 -5.12 11.83
C LEU A 208 14.90 -5.95 13.12
N GLU A 209 14.69 -7.26 13.02
CA GLU A 209 14.64 -8.19 14.16
C GLU A 209 15.98 -8.25 14.93
N GLU A 210 17.10 -8.08 14.25
CA GLU A 210 18.44 -7.95 14.83
C GLU A 210 18.69 -6.59 15.52
N GLY A 211 17.75 -5.66 15.40
CA GLY A 211 17.79 -4.37 16.07
C GLY A 211 18.54 -3.28 15.32
N LEU A 212 18.79 -3.46 14.01
CA LEU A 212 19.33 -2.41 13.16
C LEU A 212 18.19 -1.49 12.71
N TYR A 213 18.22 -0.25 13.22
CA TYR A 213 17.19 0.75 12.97
C TYR A 213 17.83 2.05 12.51
N THR A 214 17.30 2.68 11.47
CA THR A 214 17.63 4.06 11.13
C THR A 214 16.91 5.04 12.06
N VAL A 215 17.29 6.32 12.01
CA VAL A 215 16.87 7.35 12.98
C VAL A 215 15.35 7.51 13.12
N ASP A 216 14.60 7.27 12.05
CA ASP A 216 13.15 7.36 11.94
C ASP A 216 12.40 6.25 12.69
N ILE A 217 13.04 5.08 12.87
CA ILE A 217 12.42 3.89 13.49
C ILE A 217 13.15 3.38 14.74
N ALA A 218 14.27 4.01 15.10
CA ALA A 218 15.04 3.63 16.28
C ALA A 218 14.23 3.86 17.58
N PRO A 219 13.99 2.81 18.40
CA PRO A 219 13.33 2.98 19.68
C PRO A 219 14.16 3.83 20.64
N PRO A 220 13.54 4.48 21.64
CA PRO A 220 14.27 5.24 22.66
C PRO A 220 15.35 4.40 23.35
N GLY A 221 16.59 4.92 23.35
CA GLY A 221 17.74 4.25 23.95
C GLY A 221 18.45 3.23 23.03
N VAL A 222 18.01 3.09 21.78
CA VAL A 222 18.74 2.34 20.75
C VAL A 222 19.49 3.31 19.85
N ALA A 223 20.78 3.07 19.62
CA ALA A 223 21.58 3.90 18.72
C ALA A 223 21.19 3.60 17.26
N PRO A 224 20.84 4.61 16.45
CA PRO A 224 20.48 4.38 15.05
C PRO A 224 21.70 4.01 14.21
N CYS A 225 21.50 3.17 13.20
CA CYS A 225 22.49 2.89 12.16
C CYS A 225 22.36 3.89 10.99
N SER A 226 23.38 3.94 10.13
CA SER A 226 23.36 4.75 8.90
C SER A 226 22.59 4.06 7.78
N THR A 227 22.21 4.83 6.75
CA THR A 227 21.61 4.30 5.51
C THR A 227 22.45 3.18 4.90
N VAL A 228 23.77 3.36 4.84
CA VAL A 228 24.70 2.38 4.28
C VAL A 228 24.75 1.12 5.14
N ALA A 229 24.89 1.27 6.47
CA ALA A 229 24.96 0.13 7.37
C ALA A 229 23.68 -0.73 7.32
N PHE A 230 22.51 -0.09 7.21
CA PHE A 230 21.24 -0.82 7.02
C PHE A 230 21.23 -1.55 5.67
N GLY A 231 21.60 -0.87 4.58
CA GLY A 231 21.64 -1.46 3.24
C GLY A 231 22.61 -2.65 3.13
N ASP A 232 23.81 -2.52 3.69
CA ASP A 232 24.82 -3.58 3.72
C ASP A 232 24.33 -4.80 4.53
N ALA A 233 23.66 -4.57 5.66
CA ALA A 233 23.10 -5.64 6.48
C ALA A 233 22.01 -6.42 5.74
N VAL A 234 21.14 -5.72 5.00
CA VAL A 234 20.13 -6.37 4.16
C VAL A 234 20.79 -7.15 3.03
N ALA A 235 21.75 -6.56 2.32
CA ALA A 235 22.44 -7.19 1.20
C ALA A 235 23.20 -8.47 1.61
N ALA A 236 23.75 -8.52 2.82
CA ALA A 236 24.43 -9.69 3.36
C ALA A 236 23.51 -10.90 3.65
N LYS A 237 22.18 -10.70 3.62
CA LYS A 237 21.16 -11.70 3.96
C LYS A 237 20.36 -12.19 2.75
N ILE A 238 20.63 -11.67 1.55
CA ILE A 238 20.03 -12.09 0.27
C ILE A 238 20.92 -13.15 -0.39
#